data_AF-B9EKI4-F1
#
_entry.id   AF-B9EKI4-F1
#
_cell.length_a   1.000
_cell.length_b   1.000
_cell.length_c   1.000
_cell.angle_alpha   90.00
_cell.angle_beta   90.00
_cell.angle_gamma   90.00
#
_symmetry.space_group_name_H-M   'P 1'
#
loop_
_entity.id
_entity.type
_entity.pdbx_description
1 polymer ?
#
loop_
_entity_poly.entity_id
_entity_poly.type
_entity_poly.pdbx_seq_one_letter_code
_entity_poly.pdbx_strand_id
1 'polypeptide(L)'
;MKPNKRIEVVQLSNVMDTMLERAGIENENYVGPTKMHQLLNVLKREQSIYNTVFHELIRQVSVDCADRGELLSKIREKYVQMLDHIAQQMIEFYKDLVTQRMMDQRILQELYNFKNVIEELTRELCLVQAHDRKLTKEAEKVQKNLAEALLEAEKNAKIVEDYHDLYTMQRGRMESDIKLLMTERDIWSSATYELALKDTGDLGMVEKLTEKWKKLVNKFKQDVERTEESTKEKSEIVKAGIIKWQEFFNNNLGKDVIIPSKRSPFAVALNDFKEYEKMLEEEKEKFTGDFLLSRYDALKVIKRLQENWTDIGFGILSRHKSMDGLLPPEHEYMEDIVKIISKLYREYEIRINGDNGISKVLPNLVISLDMCVFKLENFLDYSQVPTEEWLEIDEKINEMKFHLEALLNIIDSVPEGMDMEPGA
;
A
#
# COMPACT_ATOMS: atom_id res chain seq x y z
N MET A 1 102.14 -122.61 45.89
CA MET A 1 103.45 -122.93 46.51
C MET A 1 103.63 -121.99 47.69
N LYS A 2 103.76 -122.50 48.92
CA LYS A 2 103.98 -121.65 50.11
C LYS A 2 105.37 -121.00 50.05
N PRO A 3 105.51 -119.67 49.97
CA PRO A 3 106.80 -119.01 50.10
C PRO A 3 107.14 -118.87 51.59
N ASN A 4 108.05 -119.71 52.08
CA ASN A 4 108.33 -119.88 53.52
C ASN A 4 109.61 -119.12 53.95
N LYS A 5 110.01 -118.09 53.21
CA LYS A 5 111.17 -117.21 53.51
C LYS A 5 110.81 -115.73 53.26
N ARG A 6 111.18 -114.83 54.18
CA ARG A 6 110.96 -113.36 54.10
C ARG A 6 111.40 -112.73 52.75
N ILE A 7 112.35 -113.34 52.04
CA ILE A 7 112.88 -112.83 50.77
C ILE A 7 111.84 -112.86 49.63
N GLU A 8 110.95 -113.85 49.60
CA GLU A 8 109.94 -113.99 48.53
C GLU A 8 108.80 -112.97 48.66
N VAL A 9 108.48 -112.55 49.89
CA VAL A 9 107.51 -111.47 50.16
C VAL A 9 108.08 -110.10 49.73
N VAL A 10 109.38 -109.88 49.89
CA VAL A 10 110.05 -108.64 49.45
C VAL A 10 110.09 -108.54 47.93
N GLN A 11 110.28 -109.66 47.20
CA GLN A 11 110.20 -109.66 45.74
C GLN A 11 108.78 -109.35 45.24
N LEU A 12 107.75 -109.88 45.88
CA LEU A 12 106.35 -109.54 45.57
C LEU A 12 106.03 -108.07 45.87
N SER A 13 106.57 -107.51 46.96
CA SER A 13 106.46 -106.08 47.28
C SER A 13 107.10 -105.23 46.17
N ASN A 14 108.32 -105.55 45.75
CA ASN A 14 109.00 -104.80 44.68
C ASN A 14 108.25 -104.89 43.33
N VAL A 15 107.61 -106.03 43.04
CA VAL A 15 106.77 -106.19 41.84
C VAL A 15 105.49 -105.35 41.95
N MET A 16 104.86 -105.30 43.12
CA MET A 16 103.68 -104.45 43.36
C MET A 16 104.02 -102.96 43.28
N ASP A 17 105.17 -102.55 43.82
CA ASP A 17 105.66 -101.17 43.74
C ASP A 17 105.95 -100.76 42.29
N THR A 18 106.56 -101.65 41.50
CA THR A 18 106.77 -101.38 40.05
C THR A 18 105.47 -101.37 39.25
N MET A 19 104.45 -102.14 39.63
CA MET A 19 103.12 -102.09 39.00
C MET A 19 102.35 -100.81 39.39
N LEU A 20 102.47 -100.36 40.64
CA LEU A 20 101.90 -99.11 41.13
C LEU A 20 102.54 -97.89 40.45
N GLU A 21 103.87 -97.89 40.29
CA GLU A 21 104.55 -96.88 39.49
C GLU A 21 104.01 -96.89 38.06
N ARG A 22 103.93 -98.05 37.39
CA ARG A 22 103.39 -98.11 36.01
C ARG A 22 101.94 -97.64 35.88
N ALA A 23 101.06 -98.02 36.80
CA ALA A 23 99.65 -97.64 36.77
C ALA A 23 99.42 -96.18 37.22
N GLY A 24 100.31 -95.63 38.04
CA GLY A 24 100.31 -94.23 38.45
C GLY A 24 100.93 -93.27 37.43
N ILE A 25 101.80 -93.76 36.54
CA ILE A 25 102.54 -92.95 35.55
C ILE A 25 101.66 -92.52 34.35
N GLU A 26 100.51 -93.14 34.11
CA GLU A 26 99.59 -92.65 33.08
C GLU A 26 98.77 -91.45 33.58
N ASN A 27 99.38 -90.26 33.42
CA ASN A 27 98.79 -88.90 33.42
C ASN A 27 98.95 -88.05 34.69
N GLU A 28 100.19 -87.64 35.00
CA GLU A 28 100.44 -86.57 35.98
C GLU A 28 100.08 -85.15 35.50
N ASN A 29 99.66 -84.92 34.24
CA ASN A 29 99.40 -83.56 33.71
C ASN A 29 98.21 -83.43 32.73
N TYR A 30 97.02 -83.94 33.04
CA TYR A 30 95.82 -83.61 32.26
C TYR A 30 95.18 -82.29 32.73
N VAL A 31 95.33 -81.24 31.94
CA VAL A 31 94.64 -79.95 32.14
C VAL A 31 93.33 -79.96 31.34
N GLY A 32 92.25 -80.42 31.96
CA GLY A 32 90.90 -80.26 31.38
C GLY A 32 90.44 -78.79 31.38
N PRO A 33 89.55 -78.36 30.46
CA PRO A 33 89.11 -76.97 30.32
C PRO A 33 88.30 -76.44 31.52
N THR A 34 87.86 -77.32 32.41
CA THR A 34 87.17 -76.94 33.65
C THR A 34 87.71 -77.76 34.83
N LYS A 35 87.53 -77.23 36.04
CA LYS A 35 87.78 -77.97 37.30
C LYS A 35 87.05 -79.32 37.32
N MET A 36 85.91 -79.42 36.65
CA MET A 36 85.14 -80.67 36.54
C MET A 36 85.82 -81.72 35.65
N HIS A 37 86.35 -81.30 34.50
CA HIS A 37 87.13 -82.19 33.63
C HIS A 37 88.42 -82.65 34.32
N GLN A 38 89.02 -81.79 35.16
CA GLN A 38 90.15 -82.18 36.02
C GLN A 38 89.74 -83.24 37.04
N LEU A 39 88.61 -83.07 37.73
CA LEU A 39 88.07 -84.03 38.70
C LEU A 39 87.74 -85.39 38.06
N LEU A 40 87.07 -85.39 36.90
CA LEU A 40 86.78 -86.63 36.15
C LEU A 40 88.07 -87.37 35.77
N ASN A 41 89.12 -86.65 35.38
CA ASN A 41 90.39 -87.27 35.04
C ASN A 41 91.13 -87.84 36.26
N VAL A 42 91.10 -87.15 37.41
CA VAL A 42 91.62 -87.68 38.67
C VAL A 42 90.89 -88.97 39.05
N LEU A 43 89.56 -88.99 38.93
CA LEU A 43 88.75 -90.16 39.24
C LEU A 43 89.09 -91.35 38.34
N LYS A 44 89.30 -91.09 37.03
CA LYS A 44 89.76 -92.10 36.06
C LYS A 44 91.16 -92.63 36.38
N ARG A 45 92.08 -91.76 36.84
CA ARG A 45 93.43 -92.15 37.26
C ARG A 45 93.38 -93.07 38.48
N GLU A 46 92.68 -92.67 39.53
CA GLU A 46 92.54 -93.46 40.75
C GLU A 46 91.84 -94.81 40.47
N GLN A 47 90.87 -94.85 39.54
CA GLN A 47 90.25 -96.10 39.09
C GLN A 47 91.25 -97.03 38.37
N SER A 48 92.21 -96.49 37.60
CA SER A 48 93.27 -97.28 36.96
C SER A 48 94.23 -97.91 37.98
N ILE A 49 94.66 -97.11 38.96
CA ILE A 49 95.50 -97.56 40.08
C ILE A 49 94.76 -98.65 40.88
N TYR A 50 93.51 -98.37 41.26
CA TYR A 50 92.66 -99.31 41.98
C TYR A 50 92.51 -100.64 41.24
N ASN A 51 92.24 -100.59 39.93
CA ASN A 51 92.11 -101.79 39.09
C ASN A 51 93.40 -102.61 39.05
N THR A 52 94.55 -101.96 38.93
CA THR A 52 95.86 -102.64 38.85
C THR A 52 96.18 -103.36 40.15
N VAL A 53 96.01 -102.67 41.28
CA VAL A 53 96.28 -103.24 42.62
C VAL A 53 95.35 -104.42 42.92
N PHE A 54 94.04 -104.25 42.72
CA PHE A 54 93.09 -105.32 43.00
C PHE A 54 93.24 -106.51 42.06
N HIS A 55 93.55 -106.30 40.77
CA HIS A 55 93.86 -107.40 39.88
C HIS A 55 95.03 -108.25 40.39
N GLU A 56 96.10 -107.61 40.86
CA GLU A 56 97.28 -108.31 41.36
C GLU A 56 97.03 -108.97 42.73
N LEU A 57 96.32 -108.32 43.65
CA LEU A 57 95.94 -108.92 44.94
C LEU A 57 95.01 -110.13 44.76
N ILE A 58 94.02 -110.05 43.88
CA ILE A 58 93.14 -111.18 43.55
C ILE A 58 93.95 -112.33 42.98
N ARG A 59 94.90 -112.05 42.06
CA ARG A 59 95.78 -113.07 41.49
C ARG A 59 96.59 -113.78 42.57
N GLN A 60 97.19 -113.05 43.51
CA GLN A 60 97.99 -113.64 44.59
C GLN A 60 97.15 -114.47 45.56
N VAL A 61 95.98 -113.96 45.99
CA VAL A 61 95.11 -114.67 46.95
C VAL A 61 94.48 -115.93 46.32
N SER A 62 94.16 -115.90 45.03
CA SER A 62 93.58 -117.04 44.31
C SER A 62 94.54 -118.24 44.20
N VAL A 63 95.85 -118.01 44.26
CA VAL A 63 96.87 -119.09 44.23
C VAL A 63 96.85 -119.94 45.50
N ASP A 64 96.48 -119.36 46.65
CA ASP A 64 96.37 -120.06 47.94
C ASP A 64 94.93 -120.58 48.17
N CYS A 65 93.91 -119.81 47.79
CA CYS A 65 92.50 -120.20 47.86
C CYS A 65 91.63 -119.44 46.84
N ALA A 66 91.10 -120.16 45.85
CA ALA A 66 90.30 -119.58 44.77
C ALA A 66 89.05 -118.84 45.25
N ASP A 67 88.34 -119.37 46.25
CA ASP A 67 87.08 -118.79 46.76
C ASP A 67 87.29 -117.40 47.40
N ARG A 68 88.44 -117.17 48.05
CA ARG A 68 88.81 -115.84 48.58
C ARG A 68 89.14 -114.86 47.45
N GLY A 69 89.73 -115.35 46.36
CA GLY A 69 89.96 -114.57 45.15
C GLY A 69 88.66 -114.09 44.49
N GLU A 70 87.66 -114.98 44.38
CA GLU A 70 86.34 -114.63 43.83
C GLU A 70 85.64 -113.57 44.69
N LEU A 71 85.72 -113.67 46.02
CA LEU A 71 85.15 -112.67 46.92
C LEU A 71 85.78 -111.28 46.71
N LEU A 72 87.11 -111.21 46.57
CA LEU A 72 87.81 -109.96 46.25
C LEU A 72 87.44 -109.41 44.87
N SER A 73 87.19 -110.28 43.88
CA SER A 73 86.70 -109.87 42.56
C SER A 73 85.31 -109.23 42.63
N LYS A 74 84.38 -109.81 43.42
CA LYS A 74 83.05 -109.22 43.65
C LYS A 74 83.15 -107.85 44.35
N ILE A 75 84.08 -107.70 45.29
CA ILE A 75 84.33 -106.39 45.94
C ILE A 75 84.84 -105.38 44.90
N ARG A 76 85.82 -105.77 44.09
CA ARG A 76 86.37 -104.90 43.04
C ARG A 76 85.30 -104.45 42.05
N GLU A 77 84.48 -105.37 41.52
CA GLU A 77 83.39 -105.03 40.59
C GLU A 77 82.44 -104.00 41.21
N LYS A 78 82.09 -104.15 42.48
CA LYS A 78 81.20 -103.21 43.18
C LYS A 78 81.81 -101.81 43.31
N TYR A 79 83.10 -101.71 43.58
CA TYR A 79 83.79 -100.41 43.65
C TYR A 79 84.00 -99.77 42.27
N VAL A 80 84.25 -100.57 41.23
CA VAL A 80 84.33 -100.06 39.84
C VAL A 80 82.99 -99.46 39.42
N GLN A 81 81.87 -100.15 39.68
CA GLN A 81 80.53 -99.63 39.40
C GLN A 81 80.24 -98.33 40.16
N MET A 82 80.67 -98.24 41.43
CA MET A 82 80.51 -97.02 42.21
C MET A 82 81.29 -95.84 41.61
N LEU A 83 82.55 -96.05 41.21
CA LEU A 83 83.38 -95.02 40.59
C LEU A 83 82.82 -94.56 39.23
N ASP A 84 82.36 -95.48 38.40
CA ASP A 84 81.69 -95.16 37.13
C ASP A 84 80.39 -94.37 37.37
N HIS A 85 79.61 -94.74 38.37
CA HIS A 85 78.38 -94.01 38.72
C HIS A 85 78.68 -92.58 39.17
N ILE A 86 79.75 -92.38 39.96
CA ILE A 86 80.19 -91.05 40.38
C ILE A 86 80.61 -90.21 39.16
N ALA A 87 81.37 -90.78 38.22
CA ALA A 87 81.77 -90.09 37.00
C ALA A 87 80.55 -89.70 36.13
N GLN A 88 79.55 -90.57 36.06
CA GLN A 88 78.33 -90.31 35.29
C GLN A 88 77.48 -89.20 35.93
N GLN A 89 77.28 -89.21 37.25
CA GLN A 89 76.60 -88.12 37.96
C GLN A 89 77.34 -86.78 37.81
N MET A 90 78.67 -86.82 37.82
CA MET A 90 79.50 -85.65 37.58
C MET A 90 79.26 -85.03 36.19
N ILE A 91 79.09 -85.84 35.15
CA ILE A 91 78.80 -85.35 33.79
C ILE A 91 77.39 -84.76 33.71
N GLU A 92 76.40 -85.41 34.34
CA GLU A 92 75.02 -84.89 34.40
C GLU A 92 74.97 -83.53 35.09
N PHE A 93 75.60 -83.39 36.26
CA PHE A 93 75.67 -82.11 36.97
C PHE A 93 76.28 -80.98 36.13
N TYR A 94 77.27 -81.29 35.30
CA TYR A 94 77.85 -80.29 34.39
C TYR A 94 76.88 -79.86 33.28
N LYS A 95 76.12 -80.79 32.70
CA LYS A 95 75.08 -80.48 31.71
C LYS A 95 74.00 -79.58 32.32
N ASP A 96 73.57 -79.90 33.54
CA ASP A 96 72.58 -79.09 34.26
C ASP A 96 73.12 -77.69 34.56
N LEU A 97 74.38 -77.56 34.99
CA LEU A 97 75.00 -76.26 35.25
C LEU A 97 75.07 -75.39 33.98
N VAL A 98 75.44 -75.97 32.83
CA VAL A 98 75.55 -75.23 31.57
C VAL A 98 74.18 -74.82 31.05
N THR A 99 73.19 -75.71 31.10
CA THR A 99 71.81 -75.38 30.70
C THR A 99 71.21 -74.31 31.59
N GLN A 100 71.47 -74.34 32.90
CA GLN A 100 71.07 -73.29 33.84
C GLN A 100 71.67 -71.92 33.46
N ARG A 101 72.97 -71.86 33.16
CA ARG A 101 73.59 -70.59 32.70
C ARG A 101 73.03 -70.06 31.38
N MET A 102 72.73 -70.94 30.42
CA MET A 102 72.10 -70.53 29.16
C MET A 102 70.68 -69.99 29.40
N MET A 103 69.92 -70.61 30.30
CA MET A 103 68.60 -70.10 30.70
C MET A 103 68.73 -68.72 31.37
N ASP A 104 69.66 -68.56 32.31
CA ASP A 104 69.90 -67.28 32.98
C ASP A 104 70.25 -66.16 31.98
N GLN A 105 71.09 -66.43 30.98
CA GLN A 105 71.40 -65.47 29.92
C GLN A 105 70.18 -65.09 29.09
N ARG A 106 69.32 -66.05 28.75
CA ARG A 106 68.10 -65.78 27.99
C ARG A 106 67.09 -64.96 28.81
N ILE A 107 66.93 -65.28 30.09
CA ILE A 107 66.07 -64.51 31.00
C ILE A 107 66.59 -63.06 31.10
N LEU A 108 67.89 -62.85 31.26
CA LEU A 108 68.48 -61.51 31.29
C LEU A 108 68.21 -60.72 30.00
N GLN A 109 68.30 -61.37 28.84
CA GLN A 109 68.00 -60.73 27.56
C GLN A 109 66.52 -60.35 27.44
N GLU A 110 65.60 -61.24 27.83
CA GLU A 110 64.16 -60.93 27.82
C GLU A 110 63.80 -59.83 28.83
N LEU A 111 64.43 -59.80 30.00
CA LEU A 111 64.26 -58.72 30.97
C LEU A 111 64.72 -57.37 30.42
N TYR A 112 65.82 -57.35 29.64
CA TYR A 112 66.29 -56.13 28.99
C TYR A 112 65.33 -55.67 27.88
N ASN A 113 64.84 -56.59 27.05
CA ASN A 113 63.83 -56.28 26.03
C ASN A 113 62.54 -55.74 26.66
N PHE A 114 62.06 -56.39 27.72
CA PHE A 114 60.87 -55.97 28.46
C PHE A 114 61.05 -54.57 29.07
N LYS A 115 62.22 -54.29 29.65
CA LYS A 115 62.57 -52.95 30.13
C LYS A 115 62.48 -51.91 29.02
N ASN A 116 63.03 -52.17 27.84
CA ASN A 116 63.00 -51.24 26.71
C ASN A 116 61.57 -50.95 26.25
N VAL A 117 60.72 -51.98 26.13
CA VAL A 117 59.31 -51.83 25.76
C VAL A 117 58.55 -51.03 26.82
N ILE A 118 58.80 -51.27 28.10
CA ILE A 118 58.22 -50.47 29.19
C ILE A 118 58.65 -49.01 29.09
N GLU A 119 59.93 -48.74 28.84
CA GLU A 119 60.45 -47.37 28.69
C GLU A 119 59.78 -46.65 27.51
N GLU A 120 59.59 -47.32 26.38
CA GLU A 120 58.89 -46.78 25.21
C GLU A 120 57.41 -46.50 25.51
N LEU A 121 56.69 -47.48 26.07
CA LEU A 121 55.29 -47.29 26.47
C LEU A 121 55.12 -46.17 27.51
N THR A 122 56.07 -46.02 28.42
CA THR A 122 56.06 -44.93 29.41
C THR A 122 56.24 -43.57 28.74
N ARG A 123 57.10 -43.47 27.72
CA ARG A 123 57.28 -42.23 26.94
C ARG A 123 56.01 -41.89 26.17
N GLU A 124 55.41 -42.85 25.48
CA GLU A 124 54.16 -42.65 24.75
C GLU A 124 53.02 -42.25 25.68
N LEU A 125 52.90 -42.88 26.85
CA LEU A 125 51.90 -42.50 27.86
C LEU A 125 52.08 -41.05 28.32
N CYS A 126 53.32 -40.60 28.54
CA CYS A 126 53.61 -39.20 28.88
C CYS A 126 53.19 -38.23 27.76
N LEU A 127 53.43 -38.59 26.50
CA LEU A 127 53.03 -37.78 25.34
C LEU A 127 51.50 -37.71 25.22
N VAL A 128 50.81 -38.85 25.35
CA VAL A 128 49.35 -38.93 25.33
C VAL A 128 48.75 -38.10 26.47
N GLN A 129 49.27 -38.21 27.69
CA GLN A 129 48.81 -37.40 28.82
C GLN A 129 49.03 -35.90 28.61
N ALA A 130 50.17 -35.51 28.02
CA ALA A 130 50.43 -34.11 27.69
C ALA A 130 49.46 -33.59 26.63
N HIS A 131 49.19 -34.40 25.60
CA HIS A 131 48.22 -34.09 24.56
C HIS A 131 46.79 -34.00 25.11
N ASP A 132 46.38 -34.96 25.93
CA ASP A 132 45.06 -34.99 26.57
C ASP A 132 44.82 -33.76 27.47
N ARG A 133 45.83 -33.36 28.26
CA ARG A 133 45.79 -32.11 29.03
C ARG A 133 45.65 -30.88 28.13
N LYS A 134 46.31 -30.87 26.96
CA LYS A 134 46.22 -29.76 26.00
C LYS A 134 44.82 -29.71 25.37
N LEU A 135 44.32 -30.84 24.88
CA LEU A 135 42.98 -30.95 24.31
C LEU A 135 41.91 -30.56 25.33
N THR A 136 42.05 -30.97 26.59
CA THR A 136 41.10 -30.61 27.65
C THR A 136 41.06 -29.09 27.85
N LYS A 137 42.23 -28.42 27.93
CA LYS A 137 42.30 -26.95 28.04
C LYS A 137 41.72 -26.24 26.82
N GLU A 138 41.95 -26.76 25.62
CA GLU A 138 41.38 -26.21 24.39
C GLU A 138 39.86 -26.40 24.35
N ALA A 139 39.36 -27.57 24.75
CA ALA A 139 37.93 -27.86 24.86
C ALA A 139 37.24 -26.96 25.88
N GLU A 140 37.84 -26.76 27.07
CA GLU A 140 37.34 -25.82 28.09
C GLU A 140 37.27 -24.38 27.55
N LYS A 141 38.31 -23.94 26.83
CA LYS A 141 38.33 -22.61 26.20
C LYS A 141 37.24 -22.47 25.14
N VAL A 142 37.06 -23.48 24.29
CA VAL A 142 36.00 -23.49 23.26
C VAL A 142 34.62 -23.49 23.92
N GLN A 143 34.41 -24.29 24.97
CA GLN A 143 33.16 -24.32 25.71
C GLN A 143 32.83 -22.97 26.34
N LYS A 144 33.83 -22.30 26.94
CA LYS A 144 33.65 -20.95 27.50
C LYS A 144 33.28 -19.93 26.41
N ASN A 145 34.03 -19.91 25.31
CA ASN A 145 33.75 -19.01 24.19
C ASN A 145 32.37 -19.26 23.58
N LEU A 146 31.97 -20.53 23.45
CA LEU A 146 30.65 -20.91 22.95
C LEU A 146 29.54 -20.44 23.91
N ALA A 147 29.73 -20.60 25.22
CA ALA A 147 28.77 -20.12 26.21
C ALA A 147 28.59 -18.59 26.16
N GLU A 148 29.69 -17.85 26.00
CA GLU A 148 29.66 -16.39 25.83
C GLU A 148 28.92 -15.99 24.53
N ALA A 149 29.23 -16.65 23.42
CA ALA A 149 28.57 -16.40 22.12
C ALA A 149 27.07 -16.73 22.14
N LEU A 150 26.67 -17.81 22.82
CA LEU A 150 25.26 -18.17 22.97
C LEU A 150 24.49 -17.14 23.80
N LEU A 151 25.08 -16.65 24.89
CA LEU A 151 24.48 -15.62 25.73
C LEU A 151 24.33 -14.29 24.97
N GLU A 152 25.31 -13.92 24.15
CA GLU A 152 25.21 -12.75 23.27
C GLU A 152 24.16 -12.93 22.17
N ALA A 153 24.10 -14.11 21.55
CA ALA A 153 23.09 -14.43 20.55
C ALA A 153 21.67 -14.36 21.13
N GLU A 154 21.45 -14.84 22.37
CA GLU A 154 20.17 -14.75 23.07
C GLU A 154 19.77 -13.30 23.33
N LYS A 155 20.71 -12.46 23.80
CA LYS A 155 20.48 -11.02 23.96
C LYS A 155 20.13 -10.33 22.65
N ASN A 156 20.86 -10.63 21.58
CA ASN A 156 20.63 -10.04 20.26
C ASN A 156 19.28 -10.50 19.69
N ALA A 157 18.90 -11.76 19.87
CA ALA A 157 17.59 -12.28 19.45
C ALA A 157 16.45 -11.51 20.15
N LYS A 158 16.56 -11.28 21.46
CA LYS A 158 15.58 -10.50 22.22
C LYS A 158 15.46 -9.06 21.73
N ILE A 159 16.59 -8.40 21.46
CA ILE A 159 16.58 -7.03 20.91
C ILE A 159 15.87 -7.00 19.54
N VAL A 160 16.13 -7.98 18.66
CA VAL A 160 15.47 -8.08 17.35
C VAL A 160 13.96 -8.29 17.49
N GLU A 161 13.53 -9.10 18.46
CA GLU A 161 12.11 -9.29 18.80
C GLU A 161 11.47 -7.97 19.26
N ASP A 162 12.09 -7.25 20.19
CA ASP A 162 11.60 -5.95 20.68
C ASP A 162 11.48 -4.92 19.53
N TYR A 163 12.45 -4.89 18.60
CA TYR A 163 12.38 -4.06 17.40
C TYR A 163 11.23 -4.48 16.50
N HIS A 164 11.05 -5.78 16.25
CA HIS A 164 9.97 -6.29 15.41
C HIS A 164 8.60 -5.89 15.96
N ASP A 165 8.39 -5.99 17.27
CA ASP A 165 7.17 -5.56 17.95
C ASP A 165 6.95 -4.06 17.80
N LEU A 166 8.00 -3.25 18.01
CA LEU A 166 7.91 -1.79 17.86
C LEU A 166 7.55 -1.39 16.42
N TYR A 167 8.18 -2.00 15.42
CA TYR A 167 7.88 -1.76 14.00
C TYR A 167 6.46 -2.18 13.66
N THR A 168 6.00 -3.32 14.16
CA THR A 168 4.62 -3.80 13.94
C THR A 168 3.60 -2.84 14.53
N MET A 169 3.84 -2.36 15.76
CA MET A 169 2.99 -1.34 16.39
C MET A 169 2.99 -0.02 15.62
N GLN A 170 4.15 0.47 15.18
CA GLN A 170 4.24 1.71 14.40
C GLN A 170 3.55 1.58 13.05
N ARG A 171 3.75 0.46 12.36
CA ARG A 171 3.08 0.15 11.10
C ARG A 171 1.56 0.13 11.28
N GLY A 172 1.06 -0.54 12.32
CA GLY A 172 -0.38 -0.58 12.62
C GLY A 172 -0.98 0.80 12.89
N ARG A 173 -0.27 1.70 13.60
CA ARG A 173 -0.69 3.09 13.78
C ARG A 173 -0.76 3.84 12.46
N MET A 174 0.30 3.78 11.66
CA MET A 174 0.36 4.49 10.37
C MET A 174 -0.69 3.97 9.37
N GLU A 175 -0.93 2.66 9.33
CA GLU A 175 -2.00 2.06 8.50
C GLU A 175 -3.40 2.53 8.95
N SER A 176 -3.60 2.73 10.26
CA SER A 176 -4.85 3.27 10.81
C SER A 176 -5.04 4.74 10.43
N ASP A 177 -4.00 5.56 10.56
CA ASP A 177 -4.03 6.98 10.18
C ASP A 177 -4.29 7.16 8.69
N ILE A 178 -3.62 6.35 7.84
CA ILE A 178 -3.87 6.35 6.38
C ILE A 178 -5.32 5.99 6.07
N LYS A 179 -5.89 4.99 6.76
CA LYS A 179 -7.31 4.64 6.58
C LYS A 179 -8.23 5.80 6.92
N LEU A 180 -8.00 6.49 8.03
CA LEU A 180 -8.80 7.65 8.42
C LEU A 180 -8.69 8.77 7.37
N LEU A 181 -7.47 9.12 6.95
CA LEU A 181 -7.25 10.13 5.91
C LEU A 181 -7.90 9.76 4.58
N MET A 182 -7.89 8.47 4.20
CA MET A 182 -8.60 8.00 3.00
C MET A 182 -10.12 8.20 3.13
N THR A 183 -10.70 7.88 4.29
CA THR A 183 -12.14 8.10 4.52
C THR A 183 -12.50 9.59 4.51
N GLU A 184 -11.69 10.45 5.14
CA GLU A 184 -11.91 11.90 5.11
C GLU A 184 -11.82 12.44 3.68
N ARG A 185 -10.79 12.04 2.92
CA ARG A 185 -10.65 12.39 1.51
C ARG A 185 -11.88 11.99 0.70
N ASP A 186 -12.41 10.78 0.92
CA ASP A 186 -13.57 10.28 0.18
C ASP A 186 -14.84 11.07 0.53
N ILE A 187 -15.02 11.44 1.80
CA ILE A 187 -16.10 12.34 2.25
C ILE A 187 -15.97 13.70 1.57
N TRP A 188 -14.79 14.32 1.61
CA TRP A 188 -14.53 15.61 0.96
C TRP A 188 -14.73 15.55 -0.56
N SER A 189 -14.31 14.45 -1.19
CA SER A 189 -14.47 14.24 -2.63
C SER A 189 -15.96 14.08 -3.00
N SER A 190 -16.73 13.33 -2.21
CA SER A 190 -18.17 13.20 -2.41
C SER A 190 -18.89 14.54 -2.24
N ALA A 191 -18.55 15.29 -1.18
CA ALA A 191 -19.17 16.59 -0.90
C ALA A 191 -18.87 17.62 -1.99
N THR A 192 -17.63 17.68 -2.48
CA THR A 192 -17.27 18.60 -3.58
C THR A 192 -17.94 18.19 -4.90
N TYR A 193 -18.06 16.89 -5.17
CA TYR A 193 -18.77 16.39 -6.35
C TYR A 193 -20.27 16.71 -6.31
N GLU A 194 -20.94 16.48 -5.17
CA GLU A 194 -22.36 16.83 -4.99
C GLU A 194 -22.63 18.33 -5.15
N LEU A 195 -21.74 19.18 -4.62
CA LEU A 195 -21.83 20.62 -4.79
C LEU A 195 -21.71 21.02 -6.27
N ALA A 196 -20.69 20.50 -6.96
CA ALA A 196 -20.48 20.77 -8.38
C ALA A 196 -21.65 20.29 -9.26
N LEU A 197 -22.22 19.12 -8.95
CA LEU A 197 -23.42 18.61 -9.62
C LEU A 197 -24.63 19.53 -9.41
N LYS A 198 -24.84 20.00 -8.18
CA LYS A 198 -25.93 20.92 -7.85
C LYS A 198 -25.78 22.25 -8.60
N ASP A 199 -24.58 22.83 -8.61
CA ASP A 199 -24.31 24.08 -9.33
C ASP A 199 -24.51 23.93 -10.84
N THR A 200 -24.05 22.81 -11.41
CA THR A 200 -24.26 22.50 -12.84
C THR A 200 -25.75 22.34 -13.18
N GLY A 201 -26.51 21.64 -12.32
CA GLY A 201 -27.95 21.45 -12.49
C GLY A 201 -28.73 22.76 -12.39
N ASP A 202 -28.45 23.56 -11.38
CA ASP A 202 -29.09 24.87 -11.16
C ASP A 202 -28.75 25.84 -12.30
N LEU A 203 -27.49 25.86 -12.77
CA LEU A 203 -27.08 26.68 -13.91
C LEU A 203 -27.84 26.33 -15.19
N GLY A 204 -27.99 25.03 -15.48
CA GLY A 204 -28.80 24.57 -16.62
C GLY A 204 -30.28 24.95 -16.51
N MET A 205 -30.82 25.00 -15.28
CA MET A 205 -32.19 25.49 -15.05
C MET A 205 -32.30 27.00 -15.29
N VAL A 206 -31.34 27.80 -14.81
CA VAL A 206 -31.30 29.25 -15.06
C VAL A 206 -31.24 29.53 -16.56
N GLU A 207 -30.37 28.86 -17.32
CA GLU A 207 -30.28 29.01 -18.78
C GLU A 207 -31.62 28.71 -19.47
N LYS A 208 -32.26 27.59 -19.11
CA LYS A 208 -33.56 27.21 -19.69
C LYS A 208 -34.67 28.20 -19.35
N LEU A 209 -34.73 28.68 -18.11
CA LEU A 209 -35.76 29.61 -17.65
C LEU A 209 -35.56 31.01 -18.24
N THR A 210 -34.33 31.50 -18.31
CA THR A 210 -33.99 32.79 -18.92
C THR A 210 -34.28 32.81 -20.42
N GLU A 211 -33.99 31.74 -21.15
CA GLU A 211 -34.34 31.65 -22.57
C GLU A 211 -35.87 31.60 -22.79
N LYS A 212 -36.61 30.90 -21.92
CA LYS A 212 -38.08 30.92 -21.94
C LYS A 212 -38.64 32.31 -21.62
N TRP A 213 -38.08 32.97 -20.60
CA TRP A 213 -38.44 34.33 -20.21
C TRP A 213 -38.21 35.30 -21.38
N LYS A 214 -37.03 35.26 -22.00
CA LYS A 214 -36.67 36.08 -23.16
C LYS A 214 -37.66 35.93 -24.32
N LYS A 215 -38.06 34.70 -24.64
CA LYS A 215 -39.07 34.44 -25.69
C LYS A 215 -40.42 35.07 -25.36
N LEU A 216 -40.88 34.96 -24.12
CA LEU A 216 -42.16 35.52 -23.69
C LEU A 216 -42.13 37.04 -23.62
N VAL A 217 -41.06 37.65 -23.10
CA VAL A 217 -40.87 39.10 -23.09
C VAL A 217 -40.85 39.66 -24.50
N ASN A 218 -40.11 39.03 -25.43
CA ASN A 218 -40.07 39.49 -26.81
C ASN A 218 -41.43 39.38 -27.50
N LYS A 219 -42.19 38.30 -27.24
CA LYS A 219 -43.56 38.17 -27.75
C LYS A 219 -44.46 39.27 -27.18
N PHE A 220 -44.41 39.47 -25.87
CA PHE A 220 -45.21 40.49 -25.18
C PHE A 220 -44.88 41.90 -25.70
N LYS A 221 -43.58 42.21 -25.87
CA LYS A 221 -43.10 43.45 -26.49
C LYS A 221 -43.76 43.67 -27.86
N GLN A 222 -43.69 42.69 -28.75
CA GLN A 222 -44.29 42.78 -30.09
C GLN A 222 -45.81 42.97 -30.04
N ASP A 223 -46.49 42.32 -29.09
CA ASP A 223 -47.94 42.44 -28.93
C ASP A 223 -48.35 43.84 -28.43
N VAL A 224 -47.53 44.48 -27.59
CA VAL A 224 -47.70 45.88 -27.17
C VAL A 224 -47.42 46.83 -28.34
N GLU A 225 -46.28 46.69 -29.03
CA GLU A 225 -45.90 47.53 -30.18
C GLU A 225 -46.94 47.49 -31.30
N ARG A 226 -47.48 46.30 -31.64
CA ARG A 226 -48.56 46.17 -32.63
C ARG A 226 -49.82 46.92 -32.24
N THR A 227 -50.09 47.04 -30.95
CA THR A 227 -51.29 47.74 -30.47
C THR A 227 -51.08 49.25 -30.47
N GLU A 228 -49.90 49.70 -30.07
CA GLU A 228 -49.48 51.10 -30.20
C GLU A 228 -49.54 51.53 -31.68
N GLU A 229 -48.97 50.73 -32.60
CA GLU A 229 -48.99 50.98 -34.05
C GLU A 229 -50.42 50.98 -34.62
N SER A 230 -51.26 50.01 -34.25
CA SER A 230 -52.68 49.98 -34.65
C SER A 230 -53.46 51.19 -34.14
N THR A 231 -53.20 51.64 -32.90
CA THR A 231 -53.86 52.83 -32.32
C THR A 231 -53.41 54.08 -33.08
N LYS A 232 -52.13 54.17 -33.42
CA LYS A 232 -51.54 55.28 -34.18
C LYS A 232 -52.12 55.38 -35.59
N GLU A 233 -52.09 54.29 -36.34
CA GLU A 233 -52.59 54.23 -37.73
C GLU A 233 -54.07 54.62 -37.80
N LYS A 234 -54.92 54.04 -36.94
CA LYS A 234 -56.35 54.39 -36.90
C LYS A 234 -56.57 55.85 -36.47
N SER A 235 -55.80 56.36 -35.51
CA SER A 235 -55.89 57.77 -35.09
C SER A 235 -55.49 58.73 -36.22
N GLU A 236 -54.48 58.39 -37.03
CA GLU A 236 -54.08 59.17 -38.21
C GLU A 236 -55.17 59.16 -39.30
N ILE A 237 -55.78 58.00 -39.57
CA ILE A 237 -56.90 57.87 -40.51
C ILE A 237 -58.07 58.76 -40.07
N VAL A 238 -58.46 58.68 -38.80
CA VAL A 238 -59.56 59.49 -38.23
C VAL A 238 -59.21 60.98 -38.29
N LYS A 239 -57.98 61.38 -37.93
CA LYS A 239 -57.53 62.78 -38.02
C LYS A 239 -57.63 63.31 -39.46
N ALA A 240 -57.10 62.57 -40.43
CA ALA A 240 -57.14 62.96 -41.84
C ALA A 240 -58.57 63.04 -42.37
N GLY A 241 -59.42 62.07 -41.99
CA GLY A 241 -60.84 62.03 -42.34
C GLY A 241 -61.62 63.24 -41.82
N ILE A 242 -61.45 63.56 -40.53
CA ILE A 242 -62.09 64.72 -39.90
C ILE A 242 -61.64 66.04 -40.56
N ILE A 243 -60.33 66.21 -40.83
CA ILE A 243 -59.80 67.41 -41.52
C ILE A 243 -60.41 67.56 -42.91
N LYS A 244 -60.41 66.48 -43.70
CA LYS A 244 -60.98 66.44 -45.05
C LYS A 244 -62.45 66.90 -45.04
N TRP A 245 -63.25 66.36 -44.12
CA TRP A 245 -64.67 66.72 -44.04
C TRP A 245 -64.87 68.15 -43.55
N GLN A 246 -64.11 68.61 -42.56
CA GLN A 246 -64.19 69.99 -42.10
C GLN A 246 -63.86 71.00 -43.21
N GLU A 247 -62.81 70.76 -44.01
CA GLU A 247 -62.48 71.60 -45.17
C GLU A 247 -63.60 71.57 -46.23
N PHE A 248 -64.19 70.39 -46.48
CA PHE A 248 -65.31 70.25 -47.41
C PHE A 248 -66.52 71.07 -46.98
N PHE A 249 -66.90 71.01 -45.70
CA PHE A 249 -68.04 71.75 -45.18
C PHE A 249 -67.76 73.26 -45.14
N ASN A 250 -66.58 73.69 -44.68
CA ASN A 250 -66.23 75.10 -44.59
C ASN A 250 -66.17 75.79 -45.97
N ASN A 251 -65.75 75.09 -47.02
CA ASN A 251 -65.72 75.62 -48.40
C ASN A 251 -67.10 75.67 -49.09
N ASN A 252 -68.09 74.96 -48.56
CA ASN A 252 -69.42 74.80 -49.16
C ASN A 252 -70.57 75.37 -48.31
N LEU A 253 -70.29 75.92 -47.13
CA LEU A 253 -71.25 76.67 -46.32
C LEU A 253 -71.91 77.80 -47.13
N GLY A 254 -73.25 77.82 -47.15
CA GLY A 254 -74.04 78.84 -47.84
C GLY A 254 -74.21 78.64 -49.36
N LYS A 255 -73.72 77.54 -49.94
CA LYS A 255 -74.01 77.14 -51.33
C LYS A 255 -75.07 76.03 -51.35
N ASP A 256 -75.94 75.97 -52.36
CA ASP A 256 -76.99 74.93 -52.57
C ASP A 256 -76.45 73.48 -52.74
N VAL A 257 -75.16 73.25 -52.48
CA VAL A 257 -74.45 71.98 -52.65
C VAL A 257 -74.62 71.05 -51.44
N ILE A 258 -74.88 71.59 -50.23
CA ILE A 258 -75.07 70.81 -49.00
C ILE A 258 -76.57 70.69 -48.69
N ILE A 259 -77.29 69.90 -49.48
CA ILE A 259 -78.64 69.48 -49.11
C ILE A 259 -78.50 68.18 -48.30
N PRO A 260 -78.91 68.13 -47.03
CA PRO A 260 -78.97 66.89 -46.26
C PRO A 260 -79.97 65.95 -46.95
N SER A 261 -79.47 65.02 -47.76
CA SER A 261 -80.31 64.06 -48.48
C SER A 261 -79.58 62.73 -48.56
N LYS A 262 -80.33 61.63 -48.64
CA LYS A 262 -79.79 60.27 -48.62
C LYS A 262 -78.82 59.91 -49.78
N ARG A 263 -78.60 60.82 -50.74
CA ARG A 263 -77.68 60.67 -51.87
C ARG A 263 -76.65 61.80 -52.00
N SER A 264 -76.57 62.72 -51.04
CA SER A 264 -75.62 63.84 -51.09
C SER A 264 -74.27 63.49 -50.43
N PRO A 265 -73.21 64.29 -50.67
CA PRO A 265 -71.93 64.18 -49.97
C PRO A 265 -72.06 64.17 -48.44
N PHE A 266 -73.16 64.72 -47.90
CA PHE A 266 -73.48 64.73 -46.48
C PHE A 266 -73.70 63.32 -45.91
N ALA A 267 -74.45 62.46 -46.61
CA ALA A 267 -74.70 61.09 -46.17
C ALA A 267 -73.41 60.23 -46.17
N VAL A 268 -72.47 60.54 -47.07
CA VAL A 268 -71.14 59.91 -47.07
C VAL A 268 -70.34 60.37 -45.86
N ALA A 269 -70.31 61.67 -45.57
CA ALA A 269 -69.65 62.20 -44.37
C ALA A 269 -70.19 61.56 -43.08
N LEU A 270 -71.52 61.48 -42.92
CA LEU A 270 -72.12 60.86 -41.74
C LEU A 270 -71.71 59.39 -41.57
N ASN A 271 -71.65 58.62 -42.66
CA ASN A 271 -71.17 57.24 -42.61
C ASN A 271 -69.69 57.15 -42.26
N ASP A 272 -68.84 58.02 -42.84
CA ASP A 272 -67.42 58.10 -42.50
C ASP A 272 -67.22 58.44 -41.01
N PHE A 273 -67.98 59.39 -40.46
CA PHE A 273 -67.94 59.72 -39.02
C PHE A 273 -68.34 58.55 -38.12
N LYS A 274 -69.37 57.79 -38.49
CA LYS A 274 -69.75 56.54 -37.78
C LYS A 274 -68.67 55.47 -37.87
N GLU A 275 -67.99 55.38 -39.01
CA GLU A 275 -66.87 54.45 -39.17
C GLU A 275 -65.67 54.88 -38.31
N TYR A 276 -65.37 56.18 -38.25
CA TYR A 276 -64.32 56.73 -37.38
C TYR A 276 -64.60 56.49 -35.90
N GLU A 277 -65.85 56.72 -35.46
CA GLU A 277 -66.28 56.43 -34.10
C GLU A 277 -66.06 54.95 -33.76
N LYS A 278 -66.54 54.05 -34.62
CA LYS A 278 -66.35 52.61 -34.44
C LYS A 278 -64.86 52.23 -34.40
N MET A 279 -64.03 52.81 -35.27
CA MET A 279 -62.59 52.56 -35.29
C MET A 279 -61.92 52.94 -33.96
N LEU A 280 -62.25 54.10 -33.38
CA LEU A 280 -61.69 54.52 -32.10
C LEU A 280 -62.26 53.74 -30.91
N GLU A 281 -63.53 53.32 -30.97
CA GLU A 281 -64.14 52.48 -29.94
C GLU A 281 -63.46 51.11 -29.86
N GLU A 282 -63.17 50.48 -31.01
CA GLU A 282 -62.39 49.24 -31.06
C GLU A 282 -60.98 49.39 -30.45
N GLU A 283 -60.33 50.54 -30.62
CA GLU A 283 -59.04 50.80 -29.97
C GLU A 283 -59.20 51.05 -28.47
N LYS A 284 -60.28 51.71 -28.03
CA LYS A 284 -60.58 51.95 -26.61
C LYS A 284 -60.75 50.64 -25.83
N GLU A 285 -61.40 49.65 -26.44
CA GLU A 285 -61.57 48.33 -25.84
C GLU A 285 -60.23 47.62 -25.56
N LYS A 286 -59.15 47.93 -26.30
CA LYS A 286 -57.82 47.35 -26.06
C LYS A 286 -57.12 47.83 -24.79
N PHE A 287 -57.65 48.87 -24.14
CA PHE A 287 -57.13 49.38 -22.87
C PHE A 287 -58.06 49.05 -21.70
N THR A 288 -59.10 48.25 -21.93
CA THR A 288 -60.10 47.91 -20.90
C THR A 288 -60.55 46.44 -21.03
N GLY A 289 -61.39 45.98 -20.11
CA GLY A 289 -62.05 44.67 -20.19
C GLY A 289 -61.10 43.45 -20.28
N ASP A 290 -61.53 42.45 -21.04
CA ASP A 290 -60.87 41.15 -21.15
C ASP A 290 -59.50 41.23 -21.82
N PHE A 291 -59.32 42.14 -22.77
CA PHE A 291 -58.06 42.30 -23.47
C PHE A 291 -56.96 42.81 -22.53
N LEU A 292 -57.27 43.80 -21.68
CA LEU A 292 -56.35 44.28 -20.65
C LEU A 292 -56.02 43.16 -19.64
N LEU A 293 -57.03 42.41 -19.20
CA LEU A 293 -56.83 41.29 -18.28
C LEU A 293 -55.84 40.25 -18.85
N SER A 294 -56.01 39.89 -20.14
CA SER A 294 -55.14 38.92 -20.80
C SER A 294 -53.66 39.35 -20.85
N ARG A 295 -53.40 40.67 -20.95
CA ARG A 295 -52.05 41.24 -20.91
C ARG A 295 -51.43 41.18 -19.53
N TYR A 296 -52.23 41.46 -18.49
CA TYR A 296 -51.80 41.30 -17.11
C TYR A 296 -51.46 39.85 -16.78
N ASP A 297 -52.26 38.89 -17.26
CA ASP A 297 -51.98 37.47 -17.07
C ASP A 297 -50.67 37.06 -17.77
N ALA A 298 -50.44 37.54 -19.00
CA ALA A 298 -49.18 37.30 -19.72
C ALA A 298 -47.98 37.89 -18.97
N LEU A 299 -48.08 39.16 -18.52
CA LEU A 299 -47.03 39.84 -17.77
C LEU A 299 -46.77 39.15 -16.42
N LYS A 300 -47.81 38.66 -15.74
CA LYS A 300 -47.68 37.91 -14.48
C LYS A 300 -46.95 36.59 -14.66
N VAL A 301 -47.19 35.87 -15.75
CA VAL A 301 -46.43 34.65 -16.09
C VAL A 301 -44.96 34.98 -16.34
N ILE A 302 -44.68 36.09 -17.04
CA ILE A 302 -43.32 36.57 -17.30
C ILE A 302 -42.61 36.93 -15.98
N LYS A 303 -43.27 37.68 -15.08
CA LYS A 303 -42.74 38.04 -13.76
C LYS A 303 -42.37 36.81 -12.93
N ARG A 304 -43.28 35.84 -12.82
CA ARG A 304 -43.03 34.57 -12.10
C ARG A 304 -41.83 33.79 -12.66
N LEU A 305 -41.66 33.78 -13.98
CA LEU A 305 -40.49 33.15 -14.58
C LEU A 305 -39.21 33.88 -14.20
N GLN A 306 -39.24 35.21 -14.14
CA GLN A 306 -38.11 36.01 -13.68
C GLN A 306 -37.76 35.78 -12.23
N GLU A 307 -38.74 35.80 -11.32
CA GLU A 307 -38.55 35.46 -9.91
C GLU A 307 -37.86 34.10 -9.77
N ASN A 308 -38.37 33.07 -10.46
CA ASN A 308 -37.82 31.72 -10.38
C ASN A 308 -36.34 31.61 -10.81
N TRP A 309 -35.96 32.16 -11.97
CA TRP A 309 -34.55 32.08 -12.38
C TRP A 309 -33.65 33.01 -11.57
N THR A 310 -34.21 34.08 -11.00
CA THR A 310 -33.50 35.00 -10.13
C THR A 310 -33.17 34.33 -8.78
N ASP A 311 -34.15 33.66 -8.18
CA ASP A 311 -33.97 32.94 -6.92
C ASP A 311 -32.91 31.83 -7.05
N ILE A 312 -32.94 31.08 -8.16
CA ILE A 312 -31.94 30.05 -8.43
C ILE A 312 -30.56 30.70 -8.63
N GLY A 313 -30.47 31.79 -9.39
CA GLY A 313 -29.20 32.49 -9.62
C GLY A 313 -28.57 33.04 -8.34
N PHE A 314 -29.35 33.71 -7.48
CA PHE A 314 -28.87 34.10 -6.14
C PHE A 314 -28.51 32.89 -5.28
N GLY A 315 -29.26 31.79 -5.40
CA GLY A 315 -28.96 30.52 -4.76
C GLY A 315 -27.60 29.94 -5.19
N ILE A 316 -27.19 30.08 -6.45
CA ILE A 316 -25.87 29.68 -6.94
C ILE A 316 -24.80 30.63 -6.37
N LEU A 317 -24.96 31.94 -6.56
CA LEU A 317 -23.96 32.94 -6.15
C LEU A 317 -23.69 32.93 -4.64
N SER A 318 -24.73 32.68 -3.83
CA SER A 318 -24.60 32.58 -2.37
C SER A 318 -23.83 31.34 -1.90
N ARG A 319 -23.71 30.28 -2.71
CA ARG A 319 -22.86 29.11 -2.43
C ARG A 319 -21.39 29.36 -2.72
N HIS A 320 -21.08 30.35 -3.57
CA HIS A 320 -19.72 30.71 -3.96
C HIS A 320 -19.16 31.92 -3.19
N LYS A 321 -19.51 32.04 -1.90
CA LYS A 321 -18.90 33.05 -1.02
C LYS A 321 -17.40 32.80 -0.88
N SER A 322 -16.63 33.88 -0.78
CA SER A 322 -15.20 33.80 -0.47
C SER A 322 -14.97 33.26 0.94
N MET A 323 -13.72 32.92 1.26
CA MET A 323 -13.31 32.53 2.61
C MET A 323 -13.62 33.62 3.66
N ASP A 324 -13.63 34.88 3.25
CA ASP A 324 -13.97 36.04 4.09
C ASP A 324 -15.50 36.25 4.21
N GLY A 325 -16.31 35.38 3.59
CA GLY A 325 -17.76 35.45 3.58
C GLY A 325 -18.34 36.46 2.58
N LEU A 326 -17.50 37.08 1.75
CA LEU A 326 -17.93 38.06 0.75
C LEU A 326 -18.62 37.36 -0.42
N LEU A 327 -19.70 37.96 -0.91
CA LEU A 327 -20.39 37.51 -2.10
C LEU A 327 -19.57 37.82 -3.37
N PRO A 328 -19.72 37.03 -4.43
CA PRO A 328 -19.10 37.32 -5.71
C PRO A 328 -19.63 38.64 -6.30
N PRO A 329 -18.81 39.41 -7.06
CA PRO A 329 -19.24 40.67 -7.66
C PRO A 329 -20.43 40.51 -8.61
N GLU A 330 -20.60 39.32 -9.20
CA GLU A 330 -21.75 38.98 -10.04
C GLU A 330 -23.09 39.07 -9.29
N HIS A 331 -23.09 39.02 -7.95
CA HIS A 331 -24.28 39.24 -7.14
C HIS A 331 -24.83 40.67 -7.32
N GLU A 332 -23.95 41.68 -7.34
CA GLU A 332 -24.36 43.08 -7.55
C GLU A 332 -24.90 43.27 -8.97
N TYR A 333 -24.27 42.67 -9.98
CA TYR A 333 -24.78 42.70 -11.36
C TYR A 333 -26.16 42.08 -11.48
N MET A 334 -26.41 40.99 -10.75
CA MET A 334 -27.71 40.33 -10.74
C MET A 334 -28.79 41.21 -10.09
N GLU A 335 -28.48 41.87 -8.98
CA GLU A 335 -29.39 42.86 -8.36
C GLU A 335 -29.72 44.00 -9.33
N ASP A 336 -28.72 44.52 -10.05
CA ASP A 336 -28.93 45.60 -11.01
C ASP A 336 -29.79 45.14 -12.20
N ILE A 337 -29.60 43.91 -12.69
CA ILE A 337 -30.49 43.31 -13.70
C ILE A 337 -31.93 43.25 -13.19
N VAL A 338 -32.15 42.83 -11.95
CA VAL A 338 -33.50 42.76 -11.35
C VAL A 338 -34.13 44.16 -11.24
N LYS A 339 -33.35 45.18 -10.88
CA LYS A 339 -33.81 46.58 -10.86
C LYS A 339 -34.20 47.05 -12.26
N ILE A 340 -33.39 46.78 -13.27
CA ILE A 340 -33.67 47.15 -14.67
C ILE A 340 -34.94 46.45 -15.16
N ILE A 341 -35.09 45.16 -14.89
CA ILE A 341 -36.29 44.39 -15.27
C ILE A 341 -37.53 44.92 -14.56
N SER A 342 -37.42 45.31 -13.28
CA SER A 342 -38.53 45.89 -12.53
C SER A 342 -39.00 47.22 -13.14
N LYS A 343 -38.06 48.06 -13.57
CA LYS A 343 -38.36 49.29 -14.32
C LYS A 343 -39.06 48.98 -15.64
N LEU A 344 -38.55 48.01 -16.40
CA LEU A 344 -39.16 47.56 -17.65
C LEU A 344 -40.61 47.07 -17.46
N TYR A 345 -40.88 46.29 -16.41
CA TYR A 345 -42.25 45.84 -16.14
C TYR A 345 -43.20 46.99 -15.78
N ARG A 346 -42.72 47.97 -15.03
CA ARG A 346 -43.49 49.17 -14.70
C ARG A 346 -43.81 49.98 -15.96
N GLU A 347 -42.86 50.12 -16.89
CA GLU A 347 -43.11 50.76 -18.18
C GLU A 347 -44.17 50.01 -18.99
N TYR A 348 -44.10 48.68 -19.04
CA TYR A 348 -45.11 47.87 -19.69
C TYR A 348 -46.50 48.01 -19.04
N GLU A 349 -46.58 48.07 -17.71
CA GLU A 349 -47.84 48.31 -16.99
C GLU A 349 -48.47 49.65 -17.38
N ILE A 350 -47.67 50.72 -17.44
CA ILE A 350 -48.14 52.04 -17.88
C ILE A 350 -48.67 51.98 -19.33
N ARG A 351 -47.94 51.32 -20.23
CA ARG A 351 -48.33 51.19 -21.65
C ARG A 351 -49.59 50.36 -21.85
N ILE A 352 -49.74 49.22 -21.18
CA ILE A 352 -50.93 48.37 -21.34
C ILE A 352 -52.18 49.02 -20.74
N ASN A 353 -52.05 49.79 -19.66
CA ASN A 353 -53.15 50.53 -19.06
C ASN A 353 -53.53 51.77 -19.86
N GLY A 354 -52.64 52.27 -20.71
CA GLY A 354 -52.79 53.59 -21.34
C GLY A 354 -52.64 54.74 -20.33
N ASP A 355 -51.96 54.52 -19.21
CA ASP A 355 -51.72 55.52 -18.15
C ASP A 355 -50.77 56.64 -18.61
N ASN A 356 -50.14 56.48 -19.77
CA ASN A 356 -49.46 57.56 -20.50
C ASN A 356 -50.41 58.66 -20.99
N GLY A 357 -51.73 58.44 -20.92
CA GLY A 357 -52.77 59.40 -21.29
C GLY A 357 -53.75 58.85 -22.33
N ILE A 358 -53.42 57.74 -22.99
CA ILE A 358 -54.29 57.10 -24.00
C ILE A 358 -55.65 56.74 -23.39
N SER A 359 -55.68 56.18 -22.17
CA SER A 359 -56.92 55.77 -21.50
C SER A 359 -57.84 56.93 -21.11
N LYS A 360 -57.35 58.18 -21.18
CA LYS A 360 -58.14 59.40 -20.96
C LYS A 360 -58.50 60.09 -22.27
N VAL A 361 -57.55 60.22 -23.19
CA VAL A 361 -57.75 60.94 -24.45
C VAL A 361 -58.66 60.16 -25.40
N LEU A 362 -58.49 58.84 -25.50
CA LEU A 362 -59.22 58.01 -26.45
C LEU A 362 -60.72 57.93 -26.14
N PRO A 363 -61.20 57.72 -24.89
CA PRO A 363 -62.63 57.82 -24.57
C PRO A 363 -63.22 59.22 -24.84
N ASN A 364 -62.47 60.29 -24.56
CA ASN A 364 -62.94 61.66 -24.82
C ASN A 364 -63.10 61.94 -26.32
N LEU A 365 -62.22 61.39 -27.15
CA LEU A 365 -62.33 61.45 -28.61
C LEU A 365 -63.56 60.70 -29.12
N VAL A 366 -63.82 59.49 -28.60
CA VAL A 366 -65.04 58.75 -28.93
C VAL A 366 -66.29 59.55 -28.57
N ILE A 367 -66.38 60.08 -27.35
CA ILE A 367 -67.52 60.88 -26.90
C ILE A 367 -67.71 62.12 -27.79
N SER A 368 -66.60 62.75 -28.21
CA SER A 368 -66.64 63.91 -29.10
C SER A 368 -67.14 63.55 -30.51
N LEU A 369 -66.74 62.38 -31.03
CA LEU A 369 -67.22 61.85 -32.29
C LEU A 369 -68.70 61.47 -32.24
N ASP A 370 -69.14 60.78 -31.19
CA ASP A 370 -70.56 60.41 -30.97
C ASP A 370 -71.45 61.66 -30.93
N MET A 371 -71.02 62.72 -30.23
CA MET A 371 -71.71 64.01 -30.27
C MET A 371 -71.80 64.61 -31.68
N CYS A 372 -70.71 64.54 -32.46
CA CYS A 372 -70.72 64.99 -33.85
C CYS A 372 -71.66 64.13 -34.73
N VAL A 373 -71.63 62.80 -34.59
CA VAL A 373 -72.52 61.88 -35.30
C VAL A 373 -73.98 62.21 -34.97
N PHE A 374 -74.33 62.33 -33.69
CA PHE A 374 -75.68 62.68 -33.26
C PHE A 374 -76.17 64.00 -33.84
N LYS A 375 -75.34 65.05 -33.83
CA LYS A 375 -75.71 66.34 -34.44
C LYS A 375 -75.86 66.23 -35.97
N LEU A 376 -74.96 65.52 -36.64
CA LEU A 376 -75.03 65.28 -38.08
C LEU A 376 -76.25 64.44 -38.48
N GLU A 377 -76.70 63.51 -37.64
CA GLU A 377 -77.95 62.77 -37.86
C GLU A 377 -79.16 63.69 -37.80
N ASN A 378 -79.23 64.59 -36.82
CA ASN A 378 -80.32 65.56 -36.69
C ASN A 378 -80.40 66.52 -37.89
N PHE A 379 -79.27 66.83 -38.55
CA PHE A 379 -79.26 67.64 -39.78
C PHE A 379 -80.02 67.03 -40.96
N LEU A 380 -80.25 65.71 -40.97
CA LEU A 380 -81.04 65.06 -42.02
C LEU A 380 -82.50 65.51 -42.05
N ASP A 381 -83.02 66.04 -40.93
CA ASP A 381 -84.39 66.55 -40.82
C ASP A 381 -84.52 68.01 -41.26
N TYR A 382 -83.42 68.70 -41.55
CA TYR A 382 -83.40 70.09 -42.01
C TYR A 382 -83.22 70.20 -43.53
N SER A 383 -83.81 71.25 -44.13
CA SER A 383 -83.67 71.54 -45.57
C SER A 383 -82.31 72.15 -45.94
N GLN A 384 -81.61 72.75 -44.97
CA GLN A 384 -80.27 73.33 -45.08
C GLN A 384 -79.55 73.17 -43.73
N VAL A 385 -78.22 73.01 -43.76
CA VAL A 385 -77.40 72.93 -42.54
C VAL A 385 -77.42 74.30 -41.82
N PRO A 386 -77.88 74.38 -40.56
CA PRO A 386 -77.85 75.63 -39.81
C PRO A 386 -76.41 76.07 -39.54
N THR A 387 -76.08 77.31 -39.92
CA THR A 387 -74.71 77.85 -39.76
C THR A 387 -74.25 77.88 -38.31
N GLU A 388 -75.15 78.17 -37.36
CA GLU A 388 -74.84 78.17 -35.91
C GLU A 388 -74.54 76.77 -35.38
N GLU A 389 -75.35 75.77 -35.75
CA GLU A 389 -75.13 74.39 -35.31
C GLU A 389 -73.87 73.76 -35.95
N TRP A 390 -73.53 74.16 -37.19
CA TRP A 390 -72.26 73.75 -37.81
C TRP A 390 -71.04 74.36 -37.12
N LEU A 391 -71.11 75.62 -36.69
CA LEU A 391 -70.01 76.27 -35.95
C LEU A 391 -69.69 75.53 -34.64
N GLU A 392 -70.70 75.00 -33.94
CA GLU A 392 -70.48 74.17 -32.75
C GLU A 392 -69.79 72.84 -33.08
N ILE A 393 -70.11 72.21 -34.22
CA ILE A 393 -69.43 71.00 -34.69
C ILE A 393 -68.00 71.32 -35.11
N ASP A 394 -67.77 72.45 -35.80
CA ASP A 394 -66.44 72.89 -36.23
C ASP A 394 -65.53 73.16 -35.02
N GLU A 395 -66.04 73.82 -33.98
CA GLU A 395 -65.30 74.02 -32.72
C GLU A 395 -64.94 72.68 -32.07
N LYS A 396 -65.89 71.73 -32.02
CA LYS A 396 -65.64 70.38 -31.50
C LYS A 396 -64.64 69.61 -32.34
N ILE A 397 -64.66 69.76 -33.66
CA ILE A 397 -63.66 69.19 -34.57
C ILE A 397 -62.27 69.76 -34.26
N ASN A 398 -62.14 71.06 -34.01
CA ASN A 398 -60.87 71.67 -33.65
C ASN A 398 -60.32 71.13 -32.31
N GLU A 399 -61.19 70.91 -31.31
CA GLU A 399 -60.82 70.22 -30.07
C GLU A 399 -60.36 68.79 -30.32
N MET A 400 -61.09 68.02 -31.14
CA MET A 400 -60.72 66.65 -31.50
C MET A 400 -59.37 66.60 -32.22
N LYS A 401 -59.06 67.56 -33.10
CA LYS A 401 -57.73 67.64 -33.74
C LYS A 401 -56.62 67.80 -32.71
N PHE A 402 -56.79 68.70 -31.75
CA PHE A 402 -55.81 68.92 -30.68
C PHE A 402 -55.62 67.65 -29.84
N HIS A 403 -56.72 66.97 -29.48
CA HIS A 403 -56.67 65.71 -28.75
C HIS A 403 -56.04 64.56 -29.56
N LEU A 404 -56.31 64.47 -30.87
CA LEU A 404 -55.67 63.48 -31.76
C LEU A 404 -54.17 63.77 -31.93
N GLU A 405 -53.76 65.04 -32.01
CA GLU A 405 -52.34 65.41 -32.01
C GLU A 405 -51.65 65.06 -30.70
N ALA A 406 -52.29 65.34 -29.57
CA ALA A 406 -51.79 64.93 -28.26
C ALA A 406 -51.67 63.41 -28.18
N LEU A 407 -52.67 62.66 -28.66
CA LEU A 407 -52.65 61.19 -28.68
C LEU A 407 -51.48 60.65 -29.51
N LEU A 408 -51.29 61.16 -30.73
CA LEU A 408 -50.20 60.73 -31.62
C LEU A 408 -48.81 61.02 -31.04
N ASN A 409 -48.65 62.12 -30.29
CA ASN A 409 -47.40 62.42 -29.60
C ASN A 409 -47.16 61.51 -28.37
N ILE A 410 -48.23 61.03 -27.74
CA ILE A 410 -48.15 60.21 -26.52
C ILE A 410 -47.89 58.72 -26.82
N ILE A 411 -48.43 58.20 -27.93
CA ILE A 411 -48.37 56.76 -28.26
C ILE A 411 -46.92 56.22 -28.33
N ASP A 412 -45.97 57.04 -28.78
CA ASP A 412 -44.55 56.66 -28.85
C ASP A 412 -43.76 57.04 -27.59
N SER A 413 -44.37 57.77 -26.65
CA SER A 413 -43.72 58.26 -25.44
C SER A 413 -43.97 57.36 -24.24
N VAL A 414 -42.90 56.88 -23.62
CA VAL A 414 -42.93 56.49 -22.21
C VAL A 414 -42.68 57.77 -21.42
N PRO A 415 -43.52 58.12 -20.43
CA PRO A 415 -43.22 59.22 -19.53
C PRO A 415 -41.87 58.95 -18.83
N GLU A 416 -40.81 59.62 -19.28
CA GLU A 416 -39.54 59.66 -18.56
C GLU A 416 -39.78 60.46 -17.28
N GLY A 417 -39.91 59.75 -16.15
CA GLY A 417 -40.00 60.39 -14.84
C GLY A 417 -41.29 60.07 -14.09
N MET A 418 -41.43 58.83 -13.65
CA MET A 418 -41.95 58.60 -12.32
C MET A 418 -41.00 57.67 -11.58
N ASP A 419 -39.81 58.15 -11.24
CA ASP A 419 -39.07 57.59 -10.10
C ASP A 419 -39.80 58.06 -8.83
N MET A 420 -40.95 57.47 -8.57
CA MET A 420 -41.55 57.45 -7.24
C MET A 420 -41.53 55.99 -6.84
N GLU A 421 -40.57 55.65 -5.99
CA GLU A 421 -40.66 54.45 -5.16
C GLU A 421 -41.96 54.55 -4.36
N PRO A 422 -42.88 53.57 -4.46
CA PRO A 422 -43.92 53.45 -3.46
C PRO A 422 -43.21 52.96 -2.20
N GLY A 423 -43.16 53.81 -1.18
CA GLY A 423 -42.52 53.52 0.08
C GLY A 423 -42.97 52.17 0.66
N ALA A 424 -41.98 51.36 1.02
CA ALA A 424 -42.06 50.30 2.01
C ALA A 424 -40.69 50.23 2.71
#